data_AF-A0A2V9P9G8-F1
#
_entry.id   AF-A0A2V9P9G8-F1
#
_cell.length_a   1.000
_cell.length_b   1.000
_cell.length_c   1.000
_cell.angle_alpha   90.00
_cell.angle_beta   90.00
_cell.angle_gamma   90.00
#
_symmetry.space_group_name_H-M   'P 1'
#
loop_
_entity.id
_entity.type
_entity.pdbx_description
1 polymer ?
#
loop_
_entity_poly.entity_id
_entity_poly.type
_entity_poly.pdbx_seq_one_letter_code
_entity_poly.pdbx_strand_id
1 'polypeptide(L)'
;MLLLSREPLCVCHVQEVLRLPQVAVSKHLAYLRTNGLVQAERHGKWMIYRLSKRAPVELDLQLRCLQDCISTDPIFREDLKRLSRMRCQCNWLTPLRSSKPEKLSRGSR
;
A
#
# COMPACT_ATOMS: atom_id res chain seq x y z
N MET A 1 0.82 -5.50 0.71
CA MET A 1 0.52 -4.69 1.91
C MET A 1 1.54 -3.58 2.14
N LEU A 2 2.85 -3.87 2.07
CA LEU A 2 3.90 -2.86 2.22
C LEU A 2 3.82 -1.67 1.24
N LEU A 3 3.40 -1.91 -0.01
CA LEU A 3 3.17 -0.83 -0.98
C LEU A 3 2.11 0.18 -0.53
N LEU A 4 1.05 -0.28 0.14
CA LEU A 4 -0.06 0.55 0.65
C LEU A 4 0.33 1.37 1.89
N SER A 5 1.42 0.98 2.57
CA SER A 5 2.02 1.76 3.66
C SER A 5 2.70 3.02 3.15
N ARG A 6 3.16 3.01 1.88
CA ARG A 6 3.82 4.16 1.28
C ARG A 6 2.85 5.12 0.63
N GLU A 7 1.88 4.61 -0.11
CA GLU A 7 0.90 5.43 -0.81
C GLU A 7 -0.42 4.67 -1.09
N PRO A 8 -1.54 5.39 -1.25
CA PRO A 8 -2.78 4.79 -1.72
C PRO A 8 -2.64 4.30 -3.17
N LEU A 9 -3.14 3.10 -3.48
CA LEU A 9 -2.97 2.45 -4.79
C LEU A 9 -4.28 1.81 -5.29
N CYS A 10 -4.47 1.74 -6.61
CA CYS A 10 -5.57 0.99 -7.20
C CYS A 10 -5.17 -0.48 -7.47
N VAL A 11 -6.14 -1.35 -7.76
CA VAL A 11 -5.88 -2.77 -8.06
C VAL A 11 -4.92 -2.97 -9.23
N CYS A 12 -5.08 -2.19 -10.31
CA CYS A 12 -4.22 -2.27 -11.49
C CYS A 12 -2.77 -1.89 -11.18
N HIS A 13 -2.57 -0.90 -10.30
CA HIS A 13 -1.24 -0.48 -9.84
C HIS A 13 -0.55 -1.59 -9.04
N VAL A 14 -1.28 -2.24 -8.13
CA VAL A 14 -0.71 -3.33 -7.32
C VAL A 14 -0.38 -4.54 -8.19
N GLN A 15 -1.23 -4.86 -9.19
CA GLN A 15 -0.94 -5.87 -10.20
C GLN A 15 0.35 -5.55 -10.97
N GLU A 16 0.51 -4.32 -11.45
CA GLU A 16 1.67 -3.91 -12.25
C GLU A 16 2.98 -4.00 -11.44
N VAL A 17 2.95 -3.55 -10.18
CA VAL A 17 4.14 -3.56 -9.32
C VAL A 17 4.55 -4.98 -8.95
N LEU A 18 3.60 -5.77 -8.44
CA LEU A 18 3.87 -7.12 -7.94
C LEU A 18 3.94 -8.16 -9.06
N ARG A 19 3.57 -7.81 -10.30
CA ARG A 19 3.41 -8.73 -11.44
C ARG A 19 2.53 -9.93 -11.10
N LEU A 20 1.53 -9.72 -10.26
CA LEU A 20 0.58 -10.74 -9.85
C LEU A 20 -0.71 -10.62 -10.66
N PRO A 21 -1.39 -11.73 -10.98
CA PRO A 21 -2.69 -11.68 -11.63
C PRO A 21 -3.69 -10.83 -10.84
N GLN A 22 -4.51 -10.04 -11.55
CA GLN A 22 -5.51 -9.16 -10.94
C GLN A 22 -6.44 -9.90 -9.97
N VAL A 23 -6.79 -11.16 -10.27
CA VAL A 23 -7.62 -12.01 -9.42
C VAL A 23 -6.96 -12.28 -8.06
N ALA A 24 -5.65 -12.56 -8.05
CA ALA A 24 -4.90 -12.78 -6.82
C ALA A 24 -4.80 -11.49 -6.00
N VAL A 25 -4.50 -10.37 -6.66
CA VAL A 25 -4.44 -9.05 -6.01
C VAL A 25 -5.78 -8.67 -5.41
N SER A 26 -6.87 -8.83 -6.15
CA SER A 26 -8.23 -8.51 -5.69
C SER A 26 -8.63 -9.36 -4.48
N LYS A 27 -8.33 -10.68 -4.50
CA LYS A 27 -8.57 -11.56 -3.34
C LYS A 27 -7.81 -11.10 -2.10
N HIS A 28 -6.53 -10.75 -2.24
CA HIS A 28 -5.75 -10.22 -1.11
C HIS A 28 -6.32 -8.89 -0.61
N LEU A 29 -6.65 -7.94 -1.48
CA LEU A 29 -7.24 -6.67 -1.07
C LEU A 29 -8.61 -6.83 -0.40
N ALA A 30 -9.43 -7.76 -0.88
CA ALA A 30 -10.70 -8.10 -0.26
C ALA A 30 -10.50 -8.67 1.15
N TYR A 31 -9.57 -9.62 1.33
CA TYR A 31 -9.23 -10.18 2.64
C TYR A 31 -8.78 -9.09 3.62
N LEU A 32 -7.87 -8.21 3.19
CA LEU A 32 -7.37 -7.12 4.04
C LEU A 32 -8.48 -6.11 4.38
N ARG A 33 -9.43 -5.89 3.46
CA ARG A 33 -10.57 -4.99 3.68
C ARG A 33 -11.55 -5.60 4.69
N THR A 34 -11.87 -6.88 4.56
CA THR A 34 -12.78 -7.58 5.49
C THR A 34 -12.22 -7.60 6.91
N ASN A 35 -10.89 -7.68 7.05
CA ASN A 35 -10.21 -7.57 8.35
C ASN A 35 -9.98 -6.11 8.82
N GLY A 36 -10.52 -5.12 8.12
CA GLY A 36 -10.40 -3.70 8.50
C GLY A 36 -9.00 -3.11 8.39
N LEU A 37 -8.05 -3.82 7.76
CA LEU A 37 -6.64 -3.43 7.63
C LEU A 37 -6.42 -2.44 6.49
N VAL A 38 -7.27 -2.49 5.45
CA VAL A 38 -7.27 -1.51 4.36
C VAL A 38 -8.66 -0.90 4.19
N GLN A 39 -8.68 0.37 3.81
CA GLN A 39 -9.87 1.09 3.40
C GLN A 39 -9.85 1.23 1.88
N ALA A 40 -11.03 1.20 1.27
CA ALA A 40 -11.18 1.36 -0.17
C ALA A 40 -12.13 2.53 -0.44
N GLU A 41 -11.68 3.47 -1.27
CA GLU A 41 -12.44 4.66 -1.66
C GLU A 41 -12.56 4.73 -3.17
N ARG A 42 -13.76 5.06 -3.64
CA ARG A 42 -14.03 5.17 -5.07
C ARG A 42 -13.72 6.59 -5.54
N HIS A 43 -12.75 6.72 -6.44
CA HIS A 43 -12.44 7.97 -7.15
C HIS A 43 -12.81 7.82 -8.62
N GLY A 44 -14.04 8.23 -8.95
CA GLY A 44 -14.61 8.11 -10.29
C GLY A 44 -14.73 6.65 -10.73
N LYS A 45 -13.92 6.26 -11.72
CA LYS A 45 -13.85 4.89 -12.25
C LYS A 45 -12.91 3.97 -11.46
N TRP A 46 -12.13 4.51 -10.52
CA TRP A 46 -11.06 3.79 -9.84
C TRP A 46 -11.42 3.48 -8.39
N MET A 47 -11.08 2.27 -7.93
CA MET A 47 -11.13 1.90 -6.53
C MET A 47 -9.72 2.01 -5.94
N ILE A 48 -9.54 2.93 -4.98
CA ILE A 48 -8.27 3.24 -4.36
C ILE A 48 -8.23 2.59 -2.99
N TYR A 49 -7.19 1.81 -2.73
CA TYR A 49 -6.94 1.16 -1.46
C TYR A 49 -5.88 1.93 -0.69
N ARG A 50 -6.09 2.07 0.63
CA ARG A 50 -5.14 2.68 1.56
C ARG A 50 -5.11 1.88 2.85
N LEU A 51 -4.00 1.91 3.59
CA LEU A 51 -3.99 1.33 4.93
C LEU A 51 -5.04 2.04 5.81
N SER A 52 -5.71 1.25 6.63
CA SER A 52 -6.69 1.74 7.59
C SER A 52 -5.96 2.49 8.70
N LYS A 53 -6.46 3.69 9.06
CA LYS A 53 -5.95 4.44 10.22
C LYS A 53 -6.23 3.73 11.55
N ARG A 54 -7.16 2.77 11.55
CA ARG A 54 -7.54 1.93 12.70
C ARG A 54 -6.95 0.53 12.61
N ALA A 55 -5.94 0.32 11.76
CA ALA A 55 -5.27 -0.97 11.72
C ALA A 55 -4.66 -1.26 13.10
N PRO A 56 -4.66 -2.53 13.55
CA PRO A 56 -4.05 -2.93 14.82
C PRO A 56 -2.57 -2.55 14.85
N VAL A 57 -2.06 -2.19 16.02
CA VAL A 57 -0.62 -1.85 16.21
C VAL A 57 0.26 -3.03 15.83
N GLU A 58 -0.24 -4.24 16.05
CA GLU A 58 0.38 -5.51 15.67
C GLU A 58 0.63 -5.58 14.16
N LEU A 59 -0.27 -5.03 13.33
CA LEU A 59 -0.05 -4.98 11.88
C LEU A 59 1.12 -4.06 11.54
N ASP A 60 1.22 -2.90 12.19
CA ASP A 60 2.34 -1.97 11.95
C ASP A 60 3.68 -2.60 12.38
N LEU A 61 3.71 -3.28 13.53
CA LEU A 61 4.90 -4.01 14.01
C LEU A 61 5.28 -5.16 13.06
N GLN A 62 4.31 -5.98 12.63
CA GLN A 62 4.54 -7.05 11.66
C GLN A 62 5.04 -6.49 10.33
N LEU A 63 4.45 -5.39 9.84
CA LEU A 63 4.89 -4.74 8.61
C LEU A 63 6.29 -4.15 8.74
N ARG A 64 6.70 -3.64 9.91
CA ARG A 64 8.06 -3.16 10.16
C ARG A 64 9.07 -4.30 10.22
N CYS A 65 8.78 -5.36 10.98
CA CYS A 65 9.64 -6.54 11.01
C CYS A 65 9.81 -7.15 9.61
N LEU A 66 8.72 -7.22 8.84
CA LEU A 66 8.79 -7.63 7.45
C LEU A 66 9.66 -6.68 6.63
N GLN A 67 9.50 -5.35 6.76
CA GLN A 67 10.35 -4.37 6.07
C GLN A 67 11.84 -4.54 6.36
N ASP A 68 12.19 -4.78 7.63
CA ASP A 68 13.57 -4.95 8.06
C ASP A 68 14.16 -6.24 7.45
N CYS A 69 13.39 -7.33 7.42
CA CYS A 69 13.79 -8.59 6.78
C CYS A 69 13.80 -8.52 5.24
N ILE A 70 12.99 -7.64 4.65
CA ILE A 70 12.82 -7.50 3.20
C ILE A 70 13.98 -6.73 2.55
N SER A 71 14.78 -6.00 3.34
CA SER A 71 15.93 -5.21 2.85
C SER A 71 17.01 -6.06 2.16
N THR A 72 17.01 -7.37 2.38
CA THR A 72 17.91 -8.35 1.75
C THR A 72 17.35 -9.03 0.50
N ASP A 73 16.08 -8.82 0.14
CA ASP A 73 15.46 -9.51 -1.00
C ASP A 73 15.50 -8.66 -2.29
N PRO A 74 16.13 -9.15 -3.38
CA PRO A 74 16.23 -8.43 -4.65
C PRO A 74 14.88 -8.16 -5.32
N ILE A 75 13.87 -9.01 -5.09
CA ILE A 75 12.52 -8.86 -5.67
C ILE A 75 11.90 -7.56 -5.16
N PHE A 76 12.07 -7.27 -3.88
CA PHE A 76 11.46 -6.10 -3.27
C PHE A 76 12.06 -4.79 -3.77
N ARG A 77 13.38 -4.78 -3.99
CA ARG A 77 14.07 -3.63 -4.58
C ARG A 77 13.57 -3.35 -5.99
N GLU A 78 13.27 -4.39 -6.76
CA GLU A 78 12.71 -4.23 -8.10
C GLU A 78 11.26 -3.76 -8.07
N ASP A 79 10.43 -4.28 -7.16
CA ASP A 79 9.06 -3.82 -6.98
C ASP A 79 9.01 -2.32 -6.61
N LEU A 80 9.91 -1.85 -5.75
CA LEU A 80 10.02 -0.41 -5.43
C LEU A 80 10.46 0.43 -6.64
N LYS A 81 11.36 -0.07 -7.48
CA LYS A 81 11.73 0.60 -8.73
C LYS A 81 10.53 0.68 -9.67
N ARG A 82 9.76 -0.40 -9.82
CA ARG A 82 8.53 -0.40 -10.63
C ARG A 82 7.51 0.61 -10.11
N LEU A 83 7.32 0.68 -8.79
CA LEU A 83 6.45 1.69 -8.17
C LEU A 83 6.91 3.11 -8.53
N SER A 84 8.21 3.41 -8.47
CA SER A 84 8.74 4.72 -8.87
C SER A 84 8.53 5.06 -10.35
N ARG A 85 8.63 4.07 -11.26
CA ARG A 85 8.38 4.28 -12.69
C ARG A 85 6.90 4.52 -12.98
N MET A 86 6.01 3.78 -12.32
CA MET A 86 4.56 3.94 -12.49
C MET A 86 4.07 5.31 -12.01
N ARG A 87 4.72 5.91 -10.99
CA ARG A 87 4.39 7.27 -10.51
C ARG A 87 4.41 8.32 -11.62
N CYS A 88 5.22 8.15 -12.66
CA CYS A 88 5.27 9.06 -13.80
C CYS A 88 4.04 8.96 -14.75
N GLN A 89 3.26 7.89 -14.68
CA GLN A 89 2.15 7.61 -15.60
C GLN A 89 0.77 7.88 -14.99
N CYS A 90 0.66 8.09 -13.68
CA CYS A 90 -0.61 8.24 -12.97
C CYS A 90 -0.71 9.59 -12.25
N ASN A 91 -0.72 10.68 -13.02
CA ASN A 91 -0.78 12.04 -12.48
C ASN A 91 -2.13 12.39 -11.81
N TRP A 92 -3.19 11.63 -12.10
CA TRP A 92 -4.51 11.77 -11.47
C TRP A 92 -4.55 11.32 -10.00
N LEU A 93 -3.56 10.56 -9.54
CA LEU A 93 -3.45 10.08 -8.15
C LEU A 93 -2.69 11.07 -7.25
N THR A 94 -2.10 12.13 -7.82
CA THR A 94 -1.34 13.15 -7.11
C THR A 94 -2.13 13.86 -5.99
N PRO A 95 -3.42 14.22 -6.16
CA PRO A 95 -4.22 14.80 -5.07
C PRO A 95 -4.39 13.85 -3.87
N LEU A 96 -4.42 12.54 -4.12
CA LEU A 96 -4.65 11.49 -3.12
C LEU A 96 -3.38 11.11 -2.35
N ARG A 97 -2.19 11.45 -2.87
CA ARG A 97 -0.90 11.26 -2.18
C ARG A 97 -0.62 12.31 -1.11
N SER A 98 -1.19 13.51 -1.27
CA SER A 98 -0.91 14.67 -0.40
C SER A 98 -1.52 14.56 0.99
N SER A 99 -2.44 13.61 1.22
CA SER A 99 -2.83 13.22 2.57
C SER A 99 -1.67 12.43 3.20
N LYS A 100 -0.65 13.14 3.67
CA LYS A 100 0.43 12.60 4.52
C LYS A 100 -0.18 11.65 5.56
N PRO A 101 0.45 10.50 5.87
CA PRO A 101 0.34 9.98 7.23
C PRO A 101 0.91 11.08 8.12
N GLU A 102 0.02 11.84 8.77
CA GLU A 102 0.39 12.73 9.86
C GLU A 102 1.24 11.91 10.82
N LYS A 103 2.46 12.41 11.08
CA LYS A 103 3.53 11.69 11.76
C LYS A 103 2.96 11.01 13.00
N LEU A 104 3.23 9.71 13.13
CA LEU A 104 3.10 8.99 14.41
C LEU A 104 3.90 9.79 15.43
N SER A 105 3.19 10.60 16.21
CA SER A 105 3.74 11.39 17.29
C SER A 105 4.38 10.40 18.25
N ARG A 106 5.69 10.58 18.44
CA ARG A 106 6.46 9.94 19.51
C ARG A 106 5.75 10.27 20.83
N GLY A 107 5.01 9.30 21.35
CA GLY A 107 4.46 9.33 22.70
C GLY A 107 5.49 8.71 23.64
N SER A 108 6.34 9.56 24.21
CA SER A 108 7.17 9.23 25.36
C SER A 108 6.29 8.75 26.51
N ARG A 109 6.62 7.60 27.09
CA ARG A 109 6.59 7.34 28.54
C ARG A 109 7.38 6.07 28.83
#